data_AF-A0A2V7CQG9-F1
#
_entry.id   AF-A0A2V7CQG9-F1
#
_cell.length_a   1.000
_cell.length_b   1.000
_cell.length_c   1.000
_cell.angle_alpha   90.00
_cell.angle_beta   90.00
_cell.angle_gamma   90.00
#
_symmetry.space_group_name_H-M   'P 1'
#
loop_
_entity.id
_entity.type
_entity.pdbx_description
1 polymer ?
#
loop_
_entity_poly.entity_id
_entity_poly.type
_entity_poly.pdbx_seq_one_letter_code
_entity_poly.pdbx_strand_id
1 'polypeptide(L)'
;SAVYGRQGLPGERTRKEIGVFSLRSGDVVGEHTVSFGAPGERLELTHRAHSRDTFARGALRAVRFIATRPPGLYSMQDVLGL
;
A
#
# COMPACT_ATOMS: atom_id res chain seq x y z
N SER A 1 15.68 2.33 -7.61
CA SER A 1 14.73 2.41 -8.74
C SER A 1 13.75 1.26 -8.63
N ALA A 2 12.50 1.46 -9.05
CA ALA A 2 11.50 0.40 -9.09
C ALA A 2 11.84 -0.64 -10.19
N VAL A 3 11.65 -1.92 -9.90
CA VAL A 3 11.82 -3.04 -10.84
C VAL A 3 10.54 -3.87 -10.83
N TYR A 4 9.89 -4.02 -11.99
CA TYR A 4 8.55 -4.60 -12.12
C TYR A 4 8.56 -6.10 -12.48
N GLY A 5 9.73 -6.71 -12.58
CA GLY A 5 9.89 -8.12 -12.89
C GLY A 5 11.36 -8.49 -13.09
N ARG A 6 11.69 -9.76 -12.88
CA ARG A 6 12.99 -10.35 -13.21
C ARG A 6 12.72 -11.67 -13.93
N GLN A 7 13.27 -11.85 -15.12
CA GLN A 7 13.01 -13.01 -15.98
C GLN A 7 14.33 -13.60 -16.47
N GLY A 8 14.40 -14.93 -16.62
CA GLY A 8 15.59 -15.63 -17.09
C GLY A 8 16.71 -15.66 -16.03
N LEU A 9 17.92 -15.22 -16.41
CA LEU A 9 19.10 -15.13 -15.54
C LEU A 9 19.43 -13.66 -15.23
N PRO A 10 18.66 -13.00 -14.35
CA PRO A 10 18.75 -11.55 -14.13
C PRO A 10 19.98 -11.09 -13.33
N GLY A 11 20.86 -12.00 -12.90
CA GLY A 11 21.99 -11.69 -12.01
C GLY A 11 21.56 -11.32 -10.58
N GLU A 12 22.51 -10.80 -9.79
CA GLU A 12 22.30 -10.39 -8.40
C GLU A 12 21.40 -9.14 -8.28
N ARG A 13 20.68 -9.00 -7.16
CA ARG A 13 19.87 -7.81 -6.87
C ARG A 13 20.76 -6.66 -6.39
N THR A 14 20.65 -5.48 -6.99
CA THR A 14 21.38 -4.31 -6.48
C THR A 14 20.73 -3.73 -5.23
N ARG A 15 21.51 -3.05 -4.39
CA ARG A 15 21.02 -2.41 -3.15
C ARG A 15 19.97 -1.32 -3.36
N LYS A 16 19.87 -0.74 -4.56
CA LYS A 16 18.94 0.36 -4.87
C LYS A 16 17.60 -0.11 -5.44
N GLU A 17 17.45 -1.41 -5.72
CA GLU A 17 16.24 -1.96 -6.34
C GLU A 17 15.09 -2.07 -5.34
N ILE A 18 13.91 -1.62 -5.76
CA ILE A 18 12.64 -1.90 -5.08
C ILE A 18 11.83 -2.78 -6.01
N GLY A 19 11.65 -4.05 -5.63
CA GLY A 19 10.86 -5.00 -6.40
C GLY A 19 9.36 -4.70 -6.27
N VAL A 20 8.67 -4.59 -7.39
CA VAL A 20 7.22 -4.39 -7.46
C VAL A 20 6.62 -5.59 -8.15
N PHE A 21 5.76 -6.31 -7.44
CA PHE A 21 5.09 -7.50 -7.94
C PHE A 21 3.59 -7.28 -7.92
N SER A 22 2.93 -7.71 -9.01
CA SER A 22 1.50 -7.55 -9.21
C SER A 22 0.88 -8.90 -9.49
N LEU A 23 0.25 -9.49 -8.49
CA LEU A 23 -0.55 -10.69 -8.65
C LEU A 23 -1.95 -10.32 -9.13
N ARG A 24 -2.54 -11.15 -9.99
CA ARG A 24 -3.96 -11.09 -10.38
C ARG A 24 -4.56 -12.46 -10.09
N SER A 25 -5.59 -12.48 -9.25
CA SER A 25 -6.21 -13.72 -8.81
C SER A 25 -7.69 -13.50 -8.49
N GLY A 26 -8.56 -14.22 -9.21
CA GLY A 26 -9.98 -14.36 -8.91
C GLY A 26 -10.70 -13.09 -8.45
N ASP A 27 -11.34 -13.19 -7.30
CA ASP A 27 -12.19 -12.20 -6.64
C ASP A 27 -11.46 -11.36 -5.58
N VAL A 28 -10.13 -11.41 -5.54
CA VAL A 28 -9.31 -10.65 -4.58
C VAL A 28 -9.56 -9.15 -4.76
N VAL A 29 -10.15 -8.51 -3.74
CA VAL A 29 -10.44 -7.07 -3.74
C VAL A 29 -9.15 -6.25 -3.75
N GLY A 30 -8.16 -6.65 -2.95
CA GLY A 30 -6.85 -6.03 -2.91
C GLY A 30 -6.03 -6.50 -1.72
N GLU A 31 -4.82 -6.96 -1.98
CA GLU A 31 -3.80 -7.27 -0.99
C GLU A 31 -2.49 -6.57 -1.37
N HIS A 32 -1.86 -5.91 -0.39
CA HIS A 32 -0.58 -5.25 -0.56
C HIS A 32 0.34 -5.67 0.57
N THR A 33 1.52 -6.16 0.24
CA THR A 33 2.56 -6.50 1.20
C THR A 33 3.84 -5.76 0.86
N VAL A 34 4.41 -5.06 1.84
CA VAL A 34 5.77 -4.54 1.80
C VAL A 34 6.64 -5.44 2.65
N SER A 35 7.70 -6.00 2.05
CA SER A 35 8.60 -6.96 2.71
C SER A 35 10.00 -6.38 2.81
N PHE A 36 10.57 -6.40 4.01
CA PHE A 36 11.94 -6.02 4.32
C PHE A 36 12.70 -7.26 4.77
N GLY A 37 13.61 -7.75 3.93
CA GLY A 37 14.42 -8.94 4.23
C GLY A 37 15.86 -8.59 4.52
N ALA A 38 16.44 -9.22 5.54
CA ALA A 38 17.86 -9.17 5.89
C ALA A 38 18.36 -10.60 6.19
N PRO A 39 19.68 -10.84 6.26
CA PRO A 39 20.19 -12.15 6.66
C PRO A 39 19.61 -12.59 8.01
N GLY A 40 18.90 -13.72 8.03
CA GLY A 40 18.32 -14.30 9.25
C GLY A 40 16.93 -13.78 9.64
N GLU A 41 16.38 -12.74 8.99
CA GLU A 41 15.08 -12.20 9.38
C GLU A 41 14.30 -11.53 8.22
N ARG A 42 13.00 -11.35 8.46
CA ARG A 42 12.10 -10.66 7.53
C ARG A 42 10.97 -9.96 8.29
N LEU A 43 10.74 -8.69 7.98
CA LEU A 43 9.60 -7.91 8.45
C LEU A 43 8.62 -7.69 7.29
N GLU A 44 7.34 -7.93 7.52
CA GLU A 44 6.30 -7.78 6.50
C GLU A 44 5.16 -6.90 7.04
N LEU A 45 4.75 -5.93 6.22
CA LEU A 45 3.60 -5.08 6.46
C LEU A 45 2.56 -5.41 5.39
N THR A 46 1.45 -6.02 5.81
CA THR A 46 0.40 -6.49 4.91
C THR A 46 -0.93 -5.79 5.18
N HIS A 47 -1.53 -5.21 4.13
CA HIS A 47 -2.90 -4.71 4.14
C HIS A 47 -3.77 -5.57 3.22
N ARG A 48 -4.85 -6.14 3.77
CA ARG A 48 -5.84 -6.96 3.06
C ARG A 48 -7.21 -6.31 3.16
N ALA A 49 -7.82 -6.01 2.02
CA ALA A 49 -9.19 -5.55 1.94
C ALA A 49 -10.13 -6.75 1.76
N HIS A 50 -11.03 -6.99 2.71
CA HIS A 50 -12.07 -8.03 2.60
C HIS A 50 -13.27 -7.58 1.74
N SER A 51 -13.54 -6.27 1.68
CA SER A 51 -14.57 -5.67 0.83
C SER A 51 -14.19 -4.23 0.47
N ARG A 52 -14.88 -3.65 -0.52
CA ARG A 52 -14.71 -2.23 -0.89
C ARG A 52 -15.29 -1.26 0.15
N ASP A 53 -16.07 -1.75 1.12
CA ASP A 53 -16.71 -0.90 2.13
C ASP A 53 -15.70 -0.18 3.01
N THR A 54 -14.48 -0.71 3.15
CA THR A 54 -13.42 -0.05 3.93
C THR A 54 -13.12 1.35 3.37
N PHE A 55 -13.11 1.49 2.06
CA PHE A 55 -12.86 2.78 1.39
C PHE A 55 -14.08 3.71 1.52
N ALA A 56 -15.29 3.18 1.39
CA ALA A 56 -16.52 3.95 1.60
C ALA A 56 -16.62 4.51 3.02
N ARG A 57 -16.28 3.69 4.04
CA ARG A 57 -16.20 4.15 5.45
C ARG A 57 -15.13 5.23 5.64
N GLY A 58 -13.98 5.09 4.99
CA GLY A 58 -12.93 6.12 4.99
C GLY A 58 -13.42 7.45 4.41
N ALA A 59 -14.14 7.42 3.29
CA ALA A 59 -14.73 8.61 2.68
C ALA A 59 -15.77 9.26 3.61
N LEU A 60 -16.67 8.49 4.24
CA LEU A 60 -17.64 9.01 5.21
C LEU A 60 -16.95 9.67 6.42
N ARG A 61 -15.83 9.10 6.88
CA ARG A 61 -15.01 9.71 7.93
C ARG A 61 -14.39 11.03 7.47
N ALA A 62 -13.87 11.09 6.24
CA ALA A 62 -13.32 12.31 5.65
C ALA A 62 -14.39 13.42 5.50
N VAL A 63 -15.62 13.06 5.11
CA VAL A 63 -16.76 13.99 5.04
C VAL A 63 -17.06 14.61 6.41
N ARG A 64 -17.08 13.79 7.47
CA ARG A 64 -17.28 14.30 8.84
C ARG A 64 -16.12 15.20 9.29
N PHE A 65 -14.90 14.85 8.91
CA PHE A 65 -13.71 15.65 9.22
C PHE A 65 -13.77 17.01 8.53
N ILE A 66 -14.05 17.07 7.23
CA ILE A 66 -13.97 18.32 6.45
C ILE A 66 -15.09 19.31 6.79
N ALA A 67 -16.24 18.82 7.29
CA ALA A 67 -17.41 19.64 7.63
C ALA A 67 -17.11 20.78 8.63
N THR A 68 -16.04 20.69 9.40
CA THR A 68 -15.64 21.69 10.41
C THR A 68 -14.27 22.32 10.12
N ARG A 69 -13.73 22.16 8.91
CA ARG A 69 -12.37 22.63 8.55
C ARG A 69 -12.43 23.85 7.64
N PRO A 70 -11.44 24.77 7.73
CA PRO A 70 -11.33 25.86 6.78
C PRO A 70 -11.03 25.32 5.37
N PRO A 71 -11.23 26.13 4.31
CA PRO A 71 -10.85 25.75 2.96
C PRO A 71 -9.36 25.39 2.87
N GLY A 72 -9.06 24.26 2.22
CA GLY A 72 -7.70 23.75 2.07
C GLY A 72 -7.69 22.39 1.37
N LEU A 73 -6.48 21.92 1.03
CA LEU A 73 -6.27 20.58 0.51
C LEU A 73 -5.87 19.65 1.66
N TYR A 74 -6.70 18.65 1.93
CA TYR A 74 -6.48 17.67 3.01
C TYR A 74 -6.32 16.27 2.44
N SER A 75 -5.60 15.44 3.17
CA SER A 75 -5.36 14.02 2.88
C SER A 75 -5.95 13.13 3.97
N MET A 76 -5.86 11.82 3.78
CA MET A 76 -6.23 10.87 4.84
C MET A 76 -5.28 10.92 6.05
N GLN A 77 -4.06 11.46 5.91
CA GLN A 77 -3.16 11.68 7.06
C GLN A 77 -3.80 12.71 8.02
N ASP A 78 -4.33 13.81 7.49
CA ASP A 78 -5.03 14.82 8.29
C ASP A 78 -6.31 14.26 8.97
N VAL A 79 -7.06 13.43 8.25
CA VAL A 79 -8.28 12.78 8.76
C VAL A 79 -7.98 11.78 9.88
N LEU A 80 -6.81 11.14 9.84
CA LEU A 80 -6.38 10.13 10.80
C LEU A 80 -5.51 10.71 11.93
N GLY A 81 -4.99 11.93 11.79
CA GLY A 81 -4.07 12.54 12.74
C GLY A 81 -2.69 11.90 12.71
N LEU A 82 -2.19 11.59 11.51
CA LEU A 82 -0.90 10.96 11.25
C LEU A 82 0.05 11.91 10.53
#